data_AF-A0A1Y1XZ61-F1
#
_entry.id   AF-A0A1Y1XZ61-F1
#
_cell.length_a   1.000
_cell.length_b   1.000
_cell.length_c   1.000
_cell.angle_alpha   90.00
_cell.angle_beta   90.00
_cell.angle_gamma   90.00
#
_symmetry.space_group_name_H-M   'P 1'
#
loop_
_entity.id
_entity.type
_entity.pdbx_description
1 polymer ?
#
loop_
_entity_poly.entity_id
_entity_poly.type
_entity_poly.pdbx_seq_one_letter_code
_entity_poly.pdbx_strand_id
1 'polypeptide(L)'
;LLKTEQSGLKVKEGIMNERRVKYFKGKWAACASLLGAGYPNKARPKVASREEAESVLQTLLDHGLIASCHKSGDSLTMMPVRKFTENGCFVWLYEGSQLRTILGAIGLVALVLFFVMFPLWPAFMRDGAWYLSVTAISLLGLLMAISIIRLAFYVSTYIICKPGIWIFPNLFEDVGFFESFVPLWDWNISANKKGKQ
;
A
#
# COMPACT_ATOMS: atom_id res chain seq x y z
N LEU A 1 -15.26 -2.10 13.28
CA LEU A 1 -16.37 -3.06 13.40
C LEU A 1 -16.96 -3.28 12.01
N LEU A 2 -16.67 -4.40 11.34
CA LEU A 2 -16.91 -4.60 9.89
C LEU A 2 -15.90 -3.80 9.03
N LYS A 3 -14.67 -4.32 8.90
CA LYS A 3 -13.77 -3.83 7.83
C LYS A 3 -14.40 -4.27 6.51
N THR A 4 -14.76 -3.30 5.66
CA THR A 4 -15.47 -3.49 4.39
C THR A 4 -14.93 -4.64 3.55
N GLU A 5 -13.61 -4.87 3.57
CA GLU A 5 -12.96 -5.90 2.75
C GLU A 5 -13.17 -7.33 3.25
N GLN A 6 -13.38 -7.53 4.55
CA GLN A 6 -13.53 -8.87 5.14
C GLN A 6 -14.98 -9.22 5.49
N SER A 7 -15.88 -8.22 5.52
CA SER A 7 -17.25 -8.39 6.01
C SER A 7 -18.30 -8.58 4.91
N GLY A 8 -17.91 -8.75 3.64
CA GLY A 8 -18.86 -8.94 2.51
C GLY A 8 -19.88 -7.80 2.34
N LEU A 9 -19.63 -6.64 2.96
CA LEU A 9 -20.56 -5.53 3.00
C LEU A 9 -20.47 -4.75 1.68
N LYS A 10 -21.58 -4.68 0.94
CA LYS A 10 -21.67 -3.85 -0.27
C LYS A 10 -21.80 -2.37 0.11
N VAL A 11 -20.66 -1.71 0.21
CA VAL A 11 -20.56 -0.28 0.46
C VAL A 11 -20.62 0.48 -0.86
N LYS A 12 -21.39 1.56 -0.89
CA LYS A 12 -21.49 2.52 -1.99
C LYS A 12 -21.02 3.89 -1.52
N GLU A 13 -20.64 4.73 -2.45
CA GLU A 13 -20.23 6.11 -2.17
C GLU A 13 -21.35 7.07 -2.57
N GLY A 14 -21.51 8.14 -1.81
CA GLY A 14 -22.41 9.26 -2.12
C GLY A 14 -21.90 10.52 -1.44
N ILE A 15 -22.52 11.66 -1.73
CA ILE A 15 -22.08 12.97 -1.22
C ILE A 15 -22.99 13.39 -0.08
N MET A 16 -22.43 13.64 1.10
CA MET A 16 -23.13 14.16 2.28
C MET A 16 -22.37 15.37 2.79
N ASN A 17 -23.04 16.53 2.90
CA ASN A 17 -22.42 17.80 3.29
C ASN A 17 -21.13 18.09 2.50
N GLU A 18 -21.19 17.96 1.17
CA GLU A 18 -20.07 18.16 0.23
C GLU A 18 -18.89 17.19 0.40
N ARG A 19 -18.96 16.22 1.32
CA ARG A 19 -17.95 15.16 1.52
C ARG A 19 -18.44 13.85 0.90
N ARG A 20 -17.55 13.12 0.21
CA ARG A 20 -17.81 11.73 -0.18
C ARG A 20 -17.82 10.83 1.04
N VAL A 21 -18.94 10.18 1.28
CA VAL A 21 -19.14 9.27 2.40
C VAL A 21 -19.58 7.89 1.91
N LYS A 22 -19.15 6.89 2.68
CA LYS A 22 -19.44 5.49 2.41
C LYS A 22 -20.74 5.10 3.13
N TYR A 23 -21.72 4.68 2.36
CA TYR A 23 -23.02 4.26 2.85
C TYR A 23 -23.33 2.81 2.46
N PHE A 24 -24.23 2.17 3.18
CA PHE A 24 -24.68 0.82 2.93
C PHE A 24 -26.19 0.71 3.16
N LYS A 25 -26.80 -0.38 2.69
CA LYS A 25 -28.22 -0.68 2.96
C LYS A 25 -28.33 -1.64 4.15
N GLY A 26 -29.33 -1.42 5.01
CA GLY A 26 -29.58 -2.22 6.22
C GLY A 26 -29.62 -3.73 5.94
N LYS A 27 -30.31 -4.14 4.88
CA LYS A 27 -30.41 -5.53 4.40
C LYS A 27 -29.06 -6.22 4.25
N TRP A 28 -28.09 -5.53 3.67
CA TRP A 28 -26.76 -6.09 3.42
C TRP A 28 -25.92 -6.10 4.70
N ALA A 29 -26.08 -5.12 5.58
CA ALA A 29 -25.42 -5.15 6.88
C ALA A 29 -25.91 -6.31 7.76
N ALA A 30 -27.23 -6.50 7.88
CA ALA A 30 -27.80 -7.59 8.65
C ALA A 30 -27.46 -8.96 8.05
N CYS A 31 -27.75 -9.18 6.77
CA CYS A 31 -27.64 -10.51 6.17
C CYS A 31 -26.22 -10.90 5.71
N ALA A 32 -25.45 -9.98 5.11
CA ALA A 32 -24.15 -10.35 4.53
C ALA A 32 -22.99 -10.15 5.52
N SER A 33 -23.08 -9.16 6.41
CA SER A 33 -21.95 -8.75 7.24
C SER A 33 -21.96 -9.28 8.67
N LEU A 34 -23.14 -9.44 9.28
CA LEU A 34 -23.28 -9.96 10.65
C LEU A 34 -23.49 -11.49 10.67
N LEU A 35 -24.22 -12.03 9.69
CA LEU A 35 -24.42 -13.48 9.54
C LEU A 35 -23.35 -14.15 8.64
N GLY A 36 -22.43 -13.36 8.07
CA GLY A 36 -21.38 -13.86 7.18
C GLY A 36 -20.24 -14.57 7.92
N ALA A 37 -19.57 -15.51 7.23
CA ALA A 37 -18.48 -16.32 7.78
C ALA A 37 -17.26 -15.52 8.29
N GLY A 38 -17.08 -14.26 7.84
CA GLY A 38 -16.02 -13.35 8.29
C GLY A 38 -16.36 -12.50 9.53
N TYR A 39 -17.57 -12.67 10.07
CA TYR A 39 -18.03 -11.95 11.26
C TYR A 39 -17.49 -12.46 12.62
N PRO A 40 -17.36 -13.77 12.90
CA PRO A 40 -17.07 -14.24 14.25
C PRO A 40 -15.68 -13.80 14.72
N ASN A 41 -15.65 -13.10 15.86
CA ASN A 41 -14.42 -12.70 16.55
C ASN A 41 -14.73 -12.73 18.06
N LYS A 42 -13.75 -13.12 18.88
CA LYS A 42 -13.89 -13.18 20.36
C LYS A 42 -14.37 -11.86 20.98
N ALA A 43 -14.09 -10.72 20.34
CA ALA A 43 -14.48 -9.39 20.82
C ALA A 43 -15.86 -8.89 20.30
N ARG A 44 -16.62 -9.70 19.56
CA ARG A 44 -17.91 -9.31 18.94
C ARG A 44 -19.08 -10.09 19.54
N PRO A 45 -20.29 -9.51 19.60
CA PRO A 45 -21.48 -10.26 19.99
C PRO A 45 -21.74 -11.38 18.98
N LYS A 46 -22.08 -12.57 19.47
CA LYS A 46 -22.49 -13.69 18.62
C LYS A 46 -23.88 -13.37 18.06
N VAL A 47 -24.04 -13.58 16.76
CA VAL A 47 -25.30 -13.33 16.04
C VAL A 47 -25.61 -14.62 15.27
N ALA A 48 -26.69 -15.29 15.64
CA ALA A 48 -27.16 -16.52 15.00
C ALA A 48 -28.45 -16.27 14.21
N SER A 49 -29.29 -15.35 14.69
CA SER A 49 -30.55 -14.98 14.05
C SER A 49 -30.50 -13.60 13.41
N ARG A 50 -31.40 -13.38 12.44
CA ARG A 50 -31.60 -12.08 11.80
C ARG A 50 -32.12 -11.03 12.78
N GLU A 51 -32.98 -11.41 13.70
CA GLU A 51 -33.53 -10.51 14.73
C GLU A 51 -32.42 -9.99 15.67
N GLU A 52 -31.49 -10.87 16.04
CA GLU A 52 -30.31 -10.48 16.82
C GLU A 52 -29.42 -9.52 16.03
N ALA A 53 -29.25 -9.74 14.72
CA ALA A 53 -28.50 -8.83 13.84
C ALA A 53 -29.12 -7.42 13.81
N GLU A 54 -30.46 -7.33 13.77
CA GLU A 54 -31.18 -6.06 13.80
C GLU A 54 -31.00 -5.34 15.15
N SER A 55 -31.02 -6.07 16.27
CA SER A 55 -30.78 -5.49 17.59
C SER A 55 -29.35 -4.91 17.73
N VAL A 56 -28.35 -5.58 17.15
CA VAL A 56 -26.96 -5.11 17.12
C VAL A 56 -26.84 -3.85 16.26
N LEU A 57 -27.51 -3.79 15.11
CA LEU A 57 -27.54 -2.60 14.26
C LEU A 57 -28.27 -1.43 14.92
N GLN A 58 -29.37 -1.69 15.62
CA GLN A 58 -30.05 -0.69 16.44
C GLN A 58 -29.11 -0.14 17.52
N THR A 59 -28.36 -1.02 18.20
CA THR A 59 -27.35 -0.60 19.18
C THR A 59 -26.27 0.30 18.56
N LEU A 60 -25.78 -0.02 17.36
CA LEU A 60 -24.80 0.82 16.65
C LEU A 60 -25.38 2.20 16.27
N LEU A 61 -26.67 2.26 15.93
CA LEU A 61 -27.40 3.49 15.63
C LEU A 61 -27.58 4.35 16.89
N ASP A 62 -27.91 3.72 18.02
CA ASP A 62 -28.09 4.39 19.30
C ASP A 62 -26.78 4.97 19.84
N HIS A 63 -25.66 4.26 19.63
CA HIS A 63 -24.31 4.76 19.97
C HIS A 63 -23.75 5.77 18.97
N GLY A 64 -24.49 6.10 17.90
CA GLY A 64 -24.08 7.09 16.90
C GLY A 64 -22.92 6.65 16.00
N LEU A 65 -22.61 5.36 15.93
CA LEU A 65 -21.57 4.83 15.03
C LEU A 65 -22.05 4.77 13.57
N ILE A 66 -23.37 4.64 13.39
CA ILE A 66 -24.07 4.74 12.11
C ILE A 66 -25.18 5.78 12.20
N ALA A 67 -25.58 6.36 11.07
CA ALA A 67 -26.73 7.25 10.97
C ALA A 67 -27.62 6.89 9.77
N SER A 68 -28.93 7.06 9.93
CA SER A 68 -29.90 6.86 8.85
C SER A 68 -29.74 7.94 7.79
N CYS A 69 -29.66 7.55 6.53
CA CYS A 69 -29.61 8.44 5.37
C CYS A 69 -30.86 8.29 4.49
N HIS A 70 -31.26 9.39 3.86
CA HIS A 70 -32.10 9.34 2.67
C HIS A 70 -31.24 9.65 1.44
N LYS A 71 -31.41 8.88 0.37
CA LYS A 71 -30.68 9.07 -0.87
C LYS A 71 -31.56 9.84 -1.86
N SER A 72 -31.14 11.06 -2.20
CA SER A 72 -31.74 11.87 -3.25
C SER A 72 -30.73 12.04 -4.38
N GLY A 73 -30.85 11.23 -5.44
CA GLY A 73 -29.85 11.19 -6.51
C GLY A 73 -28.48 10.73 -5.98
N ASP A 74 -27.43 11.55 -6.15
CA ASP A 74 -26.09 11.29 -5.61
C ASP A 74 -25.86 11.90 -4.21
N SER A 75 -26.81 12.73 -3.75
CA SER A 75 -26.77 13.36 -2.44
C SER A 75 -27.40 12.47 -1.36
N LEU A 76 -26.78 12.47 -0.19
CA LEU A 76 -27.24 11.78 1.01
C LEU A 76 -27.57 12.82 2.07
N THR A 77 -28.81 12.77 2.58
CA THR A 77 -29.26 13.62 3.68
C THR A 77 -29.44 12.79 4.95
N MET A 78 -29.00 13.32 6.09
CA MET A 78 -29.19 12.64 7.38
C MET A 78 -30.66 12.73 7.80
N MET A 79 -31.23 11.61 8.23
CA MET A 79 -32.57 11.57 8.80
C MET A 79 -32.49 11.54 10.33
N PRO A 80 -33.42 12.21 11.04
CA PRO A 80 -33.50 12.17 12.49
C PRO A 80 -34.01 10.82 13.03
N VAL A 81 -34.43 9.90 12.15
CA VAL A 81 -34.99 8.60 12.52
C VAL A 81 -33.89 7.67 13.04
N ARG A 82 -33.92 7.41 14.35
CA ARG A 82 -33.04 6.45 15.04
C ARG A 82 -33.68 5.07 15.20
N LYS A 83 -34.42 4.62 14.19
CA LYS A 83 -34.97 3.26 14.14
C LYS A 83 -34.40 2.51 12.95
N PHE A 84 -33.80 1.36 13.21
CA PHE A 84 -33.29 0.50 12.17
C PHE A 84 -34.44 -0.01 11.30
N THR A 85 -34.26 0.09 9.98
CA THR A 85 -35.16 -0.44 8.96
C THR A 85 -34.32 -1.21 7.96
N GLU A 86 -34.70 -2.44 7.65
CA GLU A 86 -33.94 -3.29 6.74
C GLU A 86 -33.72 -2.65 5.35
N ASN A 87 -34.75 -1.98 4.81
CA ASN A 87 -34.67 -1.29 3.52
C ASN A 87 -34.05 0.12 3.61
N GLY A 88 -33.64 0.56 4.81
CA GLY A 88 -33.03 1.86 5.04
C GLY A 88 -31.60 1.98 4.50
N CYS A 89 -31.19 3.21 4.22
CA CYS A 89 -29.81 3.59 3.94
C CYS A 89 -29.16 4.02 5.25
N PHE A 90 -27.92 3.58 5.50
CA PHE A 90 -27.13 3.97 6.66
C PHE A 90 -25.72 4.39 6.23
N VAL A 91 -25.19 5.43 6.87
CA VAL A 91 -23.83 5.92 6.68
C VAL A 91 -22.98 5.60 7.91
N TRP A 92 -21.72 5.25 7.70
CA TRP A 92 -20.77 5.11 8.80
C TRP A 92 -20.29 6.48 9.26
N LEU A 93 -20.47 6.78 10.55
CA LEU A 93 -19.92 7.99 11.16
C LEU A 93 -18.57 7.73 11.84
N TYR A 94 -18.28 6.46 12.15
CA TYR A 94 -16.99 6.07 12.72
C TYR A 94 -15.89 6.05 11.66
N GLU A 95 -15.09 7.12 11.64
CA GLU A 95 -13.77 7.08 11.02
C GLU A 95 -12.85 6.22 11.91
N GLY A 96 -11.92 5.45 11.31
CA GLY A 96 -11.13 4.43 12.01
C GLY A 96 -10.25 4.97 13.16
N SER A 97 -9.25 4.19 13.59
CA SER A 97 -8.36 4.59 14.70
C SER A 97 -7.63 5.91 14.41
N GLN A 98 -8.18 7.04 14.85
CA GLN A 98 -7.63 8.38 14.69
C GLN A 98 -6.18 8.46 15.21
N LEU A 99 -5.85 7.70 16.25
CA LEU A 99 -4.49 7.63 16.79
C LEU A 99 -3.43 7.22 15.76
N ARG A 100 -3.74 6.31 14.83
CA ARG A 100 -2.75 5.89 13.81
C ARG A 100 -2.52 7.00 12.80
N THR A 101 -3.58 7.68 12.41
CA THR A 101 -3.50 8.83 11.50
C THR A 101 -2.74 9.98 12.14
N ILE A 102 -3.02 10.28 13.41
CA ILE A 102 -2.33 11.33 14.18
C ILE A 102 -0.86 10.96 14.38
N LEU A 103 -0.56 9.73 14.79
CA LEU A 103 0.82 9.27 14.97
C LEU A 103 1.60 9.29 13.65
N GLY A 104 0.96 8.89 12.55
CA GLY A 104 1.53 8.99 11.21
C GLY A 104 1.81 10.45 10.82
N ALA A 105 0.88 11.36 11.10
CA ALA A 105 1.07 12.79 10.84
C ALA A 105 2.22 13.38 11.68
N ILE A 106 2.26 13.07 12.98
CA ILE A 106 3.36 13.50 13.87
C ILE A 106 4.70 12.91 13.40
N GLY A 107 4.73 11.63 13.02
CA GLY A 107 5.93 10.97 12.49
C GLY A 107 6.42 11.61 11.20
N LEU A 108 5.51 11.95 10.29
CA LEU A 108 5.85 12.66 9.06
C LEU A 108 6.46 14.04 9.36
N VAL A 109 5.83 14.81 10.24
CA VAL A 109 6.34 16.14 10.64
C VAL A 109 7.70 16.02 11.32
N ALA A 110 7.88 15.07 12.23
CA ALA A 110 9.15 14.82 12.91
C ALA A 110 10.25 14.43 11.93
N LEU A 111 9.95 13.60 10.94
CA LEU A 111 10.90 13.19 9.90
C LEU A 111 11.32 14.38 9.02
N VAL A 112 10.36 15.20 8.59
CA VAL A 112 10.66 16.42 7.81
C VAL A 112 11.51 17.39 8.64
N LEU A 113 11.13 17.63 9.90
CA LEU A 113 11.90 18.48 10.81
C LEU A 113 13.31 17.95 11.02
N PHE A 114 13.47 16.64 11.23
CA PHE A 114 14.77 16.01 11.38
C PHE A 114 15.69 16.31 10.20
N PHE A 115 15.21 16.17 8.96
CA PHE A 115 15.98 16.49 7.76
C PHE A 115 16.25 18.00 7.58
N VAL A 116 15.25 18.86 7.80
CA VAL A 116 15.42 20.32 7.70
C VAL A 116 16.41 20.84 8.76
N MET A 117 16.44 20.22 9.93
CA MET A 117 17.36 20.54 11.02
C MET A 117 18.76 19.96 10.83
N PHE A 118 19.12 19.44 9.64
CA PHE A 118 20.50 19.02 9.33
C PHE A 118 21.59 20.01 9.82
N PRO A 119 21.42 21.35 9.76
CA PRO A 119 22.39 22.30 10.31
C PRO A 119 22.63 22.17 11.83
N LEU A 120 21.60 21.77 12.58
CA LEU A 120 21.62 21.60 14.04
C LEU A 120 22.09 20.21 14.48
N TRP A 121 22.37 19.29 13.55
CA TRP A 121 22.81 17.95 13.91
C TRP A 121 24.17 17.97 14.62
N PRO A 122 24.38 17.07 15.60
CA PRO A 122 25.69 16.84 16.20
C PRO A 122 26.75 16.59 15.13
N ALA A 123 27.99 17.02 15.39
CA ALA A 123 29.09 16.90 14.43
C ALA A 123 29.25 15.47 13.86
N PHE A 124 29.20 14.45 14.72
CA PHE A 124 29.35 13.05 14.31
C PHE A 124 28.29 12.58 13.30
N MET A 125 27.06 13.09 13.37
CA MET A 125 25.99 12.69 12.44
C MET A 125 26.19 13.32 11.06
N ARG A 126 26.71 14.57 11.03
CA ARG A 126 27.04 15.25 9.77
C ARG A 126 28.19 14.57 9.07
N ASP A 127 29.21 14.15 9.83
CA ASP A 127 30.33 13.38 9.29
C ASP A 127 29.84 12.03 8.75
N GLY A 128 28.97 11.33 9.51
CA GLY A 128 28.35 10.09 9.05
C GLY A 128 27.56 10.26 7.74
N ALA A 129 26.77 11.31 7.60
CA ALA A 129 26.05 11.62 6.37
C ALA A 129 27.00 11.92 5.20
N TRP A 130 28.11 12.63 5.46
CA TRP A 130 29.15 12.89 4.47
C TRP A 130 29.80 11.60 3.98
N TYR A 131 30.24 10.72 4.87
CA TYR A 131 30.83 9.43 4.50
C TYR A 131 29.84 8.55 3.73
N LEU A 132 28.57 8.51 4.15
CA LEU A 132 27.53 7.77 3.44
C LEU A 132 27.30 8.32 2.03
N SER A 133 27.25 9.65 1.88
CA SER A 133 27.11 10.30 0.57
C SER A 133 28.29 10.01 -0.35
N VAL A 134 29.52 10.19 0.15
CA VAL A 134 30.75 9.88 -0.62
C VAL A 134 30.80 8.40 -0.99
N THR A 135 30.42 7.50 -0.08
CA THR A 135 30.38 6.05 -0.34
C THR A 135 29.36 5.72 -1.43
N ALA A 136 28.16 6.30 -1.38
CA ALA A 136 27.12 6.08 -2.38
C ALA A 136 27.55 6.62 -3.76
N ILE A 137 28.14 7.82 -3.83
CA ILE A 137 28.65 8.42 -5.06
C ILE A 137 29.81 7.59 -5.61
N SER A 138 30.72 7.13 -4.75
CA SER A 138 31.84 6.28 -5.15
C SER A 138 31.37 4.93 -5.68
N LEU A 139 30.38 4.31 -5.03
CA LEU A 139 29.78 3.05 -5.50
C LEU A 139 29.11 3.25 -6.86
N LEU A 140 28.35 4.32 -7.03
CA LEU A 140 27.73 4.68 -8.31
C LEU A 140 28.79 4.93 -9.40
N GLY A 141 29.84 5.69 -9.08
CA GLY A 141 30.95 5.95 -10.00
C GLY A 141 31.70 4.68 -10.41
N LEU A 142 31.90 3.75 -9.47
CA LEU A 142 32.49 2.45 -9.74
C LEU A 142 31.63 1.61 -10.67
N LEU A 143 30.31 1.57 -10.46
CA LEU A 143 29.38 0.88 -11.36
C LEU A 143 29.40 1.49 -12.78
N MET A 144 29.49 2.81 -12.89
CA MET A 144 29.64 3.50 -14.18
C MET A 144 30.98 3.18 -14.86
N ALA A 145 32.08 3.15 -14.11
CA ALA A 145 33.39 2.78 -14.64
C ALA A 145 33.40 1.35 -15.19
N ILE A 146 32.84 0.38 -14.45
CA ILE A 146 32.70 -1.01 -14.91
C ILE A 146 31.84 -1.07 -16.18
N SER A 147 30.78 -0.26 -16.27
CA SER A 147 29.91 -0.19 -17.45
C SER A 147 30.66 0.31 -18.70
N ILE A 148 31.51 1.32 -18.55
CA ILE A 148 32.36 1.84 -19.64
C ILE A 148 33.39 0.79 -20.06
N ILE A 149 34.07 0.14 -19.10
CA ILE A 149 35.05 -0.91 -19.36
C ILE A 149 34.39 -2.06 -20.12
N ARG A 150 33.23 -2.55 -19.65
CA ARG A 150 32.43 -3.58 -20.33
C ARG A 150 32.16 -3.23 -21.79
N LEU A 151 31.73 -1.99 -22.06
CA LEU A 151 31.46 -1.54 -23.42
C LEU A 151 32.72 -1.49 -24.29
N ALA A 152 33.81 -0.93 -23.76
CA ALA A 152 35.09 -0.85 -24.47
C ALA A 152 35.61 -2.25 -24.85
N PHE A 153 35.60 -3.20 -23.91
CA PHE A 153 35.99 -4.59 -24.16
C PHE A 153 35.09 -5.29 -25.17
N TYR A 154 33.78 -5.07 -25.10
CA TYR A 154 32.85 -5.64 -26.09
C TYR A 154 33.14 -5.12 -27.50
N VAL A 155 33.34 -3.81 -27.66
CA VAL A 155 33.66 -3.20 -28.96
C VAL A 155 34.98 -3.73 -29.51
N SER A 156 36.04 -3.77 -28.69
CA SER A 156 37.34 -4.30 -29.09
C SER A 156 37.27 -5.77 -29.49
N THR A 157 36.61 -6.62 -28.69
CA THR A 157 36.49 -8.05 -28.99
C THR A 157 35.60 -8.32 -30.18
N TYR A 158 34.53 -7.57 -30.39
CA TYR A 158 33.66 -7.70 -31.56
C TYR A 158 34.38 -7.44 -32.89
N ILE A 159 35.37 -6.53 -32.90
CA ILE A 159 36.17 -6.23 -34.09
C ILE A 159 37.19 -7.36 -34.37
N ILE A 160 37.78 -7.94 -33.33
CA ILE A 160 38.87 -8.93 -33.45
C ILE A 160 38.33 -10.37 -33.59
N CYS A 161 37.34 -10.75 -32.78
CA CYS A 161 36.75 -12.09 -32.73
C CYS A 161 35.21 -11.99 -32.74
N LYS A 162 34.58 -12.47 -33.82
CA LYS A 162 33.12 -12.70 -33.84
C LYS A 162 32.85 -14.09 -33.23
N PRO A 163 32.00 -14.26 -32.20
CA PRO A 163 31.13 -13.30 -31.48
C PRO A 163 31.86 -12.51 -30.38
N GLY A 164 31.44 -11.26 -30.13
CA GLY A 164 32.06 -10.41 -29.10
C GLY A 164 31.90 -10.98 -27.69
N ILE A 165 32.90 -10.78 -26.83
CA ILE A 165 32.89 -11.21 -25.43
C ILE A 165 32.20 -10.12 -24.60
N TRP A 166 31.33 -10.56 -23.71
CA TRP A 166 30.55 -9.68 -22.86
C TRP A 166 30.99 -9.85 -21.40
N ILE A 167 31.59 -8.81 -20.82
CA ILE A 167 32.06 -8.80 -19.42
C ILE A 167 30.90 -8.41 -18.50
N PHE A 168 30.69 -9.17 -17.43
CA PHE A 168 29.57 -9.03 -16.49
C PHE A 168 28.18 -8.95 -17.19
N PRO A 169 27.69 -10.04 -17.80
CA PRO A 169 26.37 -10.08 -18.43
C PRO A 169 25.25 -9.61 -17.49
N ASN A 170 25.28 -10.07 -16.24
CA ASN A 170 24.22 -9.90 -15.25
C ASN A 170 24.24 -8.56 -14.50
N LEU A 171 25.18 -7.64 -14.80
CA LEU A 171 25.34 -6.39 -14.04
C LEU A 171 24.10 -5.48 -14.08
N PHE A 172 23.30 -5.57 -15.14
CA PHE A 172 22.07 -4.80 -15.34
C PHE A 172 20.82 -5.69 -15.38
N GLU A 173 20.95 -6.97 -15.05
CA GLU A 173 19.79 -7.85 -14.90
C GLU A 173 19.23 -7.70 -13.47
N ASP A 174 17.94 -8.00 -13.30
CA ASP A 174 17.22 -7.93 -12.02
C ASP A 174 17.63 -9.07 -11.06
N VAL A 175 18.92 -9.16 -10.79
CA VAL A 175 19.53 -10.16 -9.89
C VAL A 175 20.16 -9.46 -8.69
N GLY A 176 20.34 -10.21 -7.60
CA GLY A 176 20.95 -9.65 -6.38
C GLY A 176 22.37 -9.14 -6.64
N PHE A 177 22.85 -8.20 -5.82
CA PHE A 177 24.14 -7.53 -6.00
C PHE A 177 25.32 -8.49 -6.26
N PHE A 178 25.39 -9.63 -5.57
CA PHE A 178 26.46 -10.61 -5.78
C PHE A 178 26.35 -11.38 -7.10
N GLU A 179 25.12 -11.74 -7.48
CA GLU A 179 24.82 -12.44 -8.74
C GLU A 179 25.03 -11.53 -9.96
N SER A 180 24.99 -10.20 -9.79
CA SER A 180 25.34 -9.23 -10.83
C SER A 180 26.79 -9.34 -11.31
N PHE A 181 27.70 -9.85 -10.47
CA PHE A 181 29.14 -9.96 -10.78
C PHE A 181 29.57 -11.37 -11.21
N VAL A 182 28.64 -12.32 -11.31
CA VAL A 182 28.92 -13.71 -11.70
C VAL A 182 27.92 -14.13 -12.79
N PRO A 183 28.36 -14.70 -13.93
CA PRO A 183 29.74 -14.95 -14.34
C PRO A 183 30.50 -13.66 -14.73
N LEU A 184 31.84 -13.69 -14.64
CA LEU A 184 32.70 -12.54 -14.97
C LEU A 184 32.66 -12.16 -16.45
N TRP A 185 32.44 -13.13 -17.34
CA TRP A 185 32.32 -12.94 -18.77
C TRP A 185 31.46 -14.04 -19.40
N ASP A 186 30.78 -13.74 -20.49
CA ASP A 186 30.07 -14.72 -21.33
C ASP A 186 30.19 -14.31 -22.82
N TRP A 187 30.02 -15.25 -23.73
CA TRP A 187 29.99 -14.97 -25.16
C TRP A 187 28.64 -14.35 -25.55
N ASN A 188 28.64 -13.28 -26.36
CA ASN A 188 27.39 -12.71 -26.89
C ASN A 188 26.83 -13.59 -28.03
N ILE A 189 26.18 -14.70 -27.67
CA ILE A 189 25.50 -15.59 -28.60
C ILE A 189 24.07 -15.07 -28.76
N SER A 190 23.71 -14.60 -29.95
CA SER A 190 22.34 -14.21 -30.26
C SER A 190 21.38 -15.35 -29.95
N ALA A 191 20.28 -15.03 -29.25
CA ALA A 191 19.36 -15.94 -28.56
C ALA A 191 18.54 -16.89 -29.46
N ASN A 192 19.07 -17.36 -30.60
CA ASN A 192 18.40 -18.31 -31.48
C ASN A 192 18.93 -19.76 -31.34
N LYS A 193 19.75 -20.07 -30.33
CA LYS A 193 20.25 -21.44 -30.10
C LYS A 193 20.39 -21.88 -28.62
N LYS A 194 19.62 -21.33 -27.67
CA LYS A 194 19.49 -21.89 -26.31
C LYS A 194 18.08 -22.45 -26.06
N GLY A 195 17.59 -23.24 -27.01
CA GLY A 195 16.26 -23.86 -26.97
C GLY A 195 16.27 -25.23 -27.63
N LYS A 196 17.13 -26.14 -27.15
CA LYS A 196 17.03 -27.60 -27.25
C LYS A 196 18.28 -28.23 -26.66
N GLN A 197 18.23 -28.53 -25.37
CA GLN A 197 18.64 -29.80 -24.76
C GLN A 197 18.31 -29.77 -23.27
#